data_AF-A0A920RGZ0-F1
#
_entry.id   AF-A0A920RGZ0-F1
#
_cell.length_a   1.000
_cell.length_b   1.000
_cell.length_c   1.000
_cell.angle_alpha   90.00
_cell.angle_beta   90.00
_cell.angle_gamma   90.00
#
_symmetry.space_group_name_H-M   'P 1'
#
loop_
_entity.id
_entity.type
_entity.pdbx_description
1 polymer ?
#
loop_
_entity_poly.entity_id
_entity_poly.type
_entity_poly.pdbx_seq_one_letter_code
_entity_poly.pdbx_strand_id
1 'polypeptide(L)'
;MTAHGPLPVPTPATTLLLAGMPLVDDGVSGERITPTGAAILAHLSPTFVGDGRVRILSGTGTGFGTRELEGRSNILRVLGYGDQEESDWQEEMVGVCECEIDDQTSEDLAVALGHLRQLEGVYDVLQSTVYEQEDAHDDPYSSIV
;
A
#
# COMPACT_ATOMS: atom_id res chain seq x y z
N MET A 1 -23.71 -0.23 21.05
CA MET A 1 -24.70 -0.78 20.09
C MET A 1 -25.52 0.37 19.55
N THR A 2 -25.80 0.40 18.25
CA THR A 2 -26.69 1.44 17.70
C THR A 2 -28.14 1.14 18.09
N ALA A 3 -29.01 2.16 18.12
CA ALA A 3 -30.45 1.96 18.33
C ALA A 3 -31.11 1.09 17.24
N HIS A 4 -30.40 0.85 16.13
CA HIS A 4 -30.85 0.10 14.96
C HIS A 4 -30.28 -1.32 14.91
N GLY A 5 -29.63 -1.78 15.98
CA GLY A 5 -29.00 -3.09 16.05
C GLY A 5 -27.66 -3.16 15.30
N PRO A 6 -27.23 -4.36 14.88
CA PRO A 6 -25.99 -4.54 14.12
C PRO A 6 -26.13 -3.97 12.71
N LEU A 7 -25.17 -3.14 12.32
CA LEU A 7 -25.10 -2.53 11.00
C LEU A 7 -24.01 -3.22 10.15
N PRO A 8 -24.20 -3.30 8.83
CA PRO A 8 -23.16 -3.82 7.95
C PRO A 8 -21.94 -2.89 7.95
N VAL A 9 -20.74 -3.43 7.75
CA VAL A 9 -19.49 -2.65 7.62
C VAL A 9 -19.20 -2.41 6.13
N PRO A 10 -18.83 -1.18 5.71
CA PRO A 10 -18.88 0.06 6.48
C PRO A 10 -20.33 0.46 6.81
N THR A 11 -20.58 1.14 7.93
CA THR A 11 -21.97 1.51 8.30
C THR A 11 -22.63 2.41 7.24
N PRO A 12 -23.97 2.47 7.11
CA PRO A 12 -24.63 3.26 6.07
C PRO A 12 -24.20 4.74 6.03
N ALA A 13 -24.03 5.37 7.20
CA ALA A 13 -23.54 6.75 7.29
C ALA A 13 -22.08 6.85 6.81
N THR A 14 -21.22 5.93 7.23
CA THR A 14 -19.84 5.85 6.74
C THR A 14 -19.82 5.70 5.21
N THR A 15 -20.61 4.78 4.65
CA THR A 15 -20.66 4.54 3.20
C THR A 15 -21.00 5.80 2.40
N LEU A 16 -21.98 6.60 2.87
CA LEU A 16 -22.35 7.84 2.19
C LEU A 16 -21.24 8.89 2.26
N LEU A 17 -20.53 8.98 3.39
CA LEU A 17 -19.45 9.94 3.58
C LEU A 17 -18.20 9.59 2.77
N LEU A 18 -17.96 8.30 2.51
CA LEU A 18 -16.82 7.83 1.71
C LEU A 18 -17.00 7.94 0.20
N ALA A 19 -18.19 8.34 -0.28
CA ALA A 19 -18.45 8.46 -1.71
C ALA A 19 -17.48 9.45 -2.36
N GLY A 20 -16.80 9.02 -3.42
CA GLY A 20 -15.80 9.83 -4.12
C GLY A 20 -14.43 9.95 -3.43
N MET A 21 -14.24 9.35 -2.26
CA MET A 21 -12.92 9.29 -1.61
C MET A 21 -12.09 8.11 -2.16
N PRO A 22 -10.75 8.27 -2.26
CA PRO A 22 -9.84 7.16 -2.51
C PRO A 22 -9.82 6.21 -1.31
N LEU A 23 -10.03 4.93 -1.59
CA LEU A 23 -10.08 3.85 -0.61
C LEU A 23 -9.02 2.80 -0.96
N VAL A 24 -8.30 2.34 0.06
CA VAL A 24 -7.33 1.24 -0.04
C VAL A 24 -7.88 0.05 0.72
N ASP A 25 -7.73 -1.13 0.12
CA ASP A 25 -8.04 -2.42 0.75
C ASP A 25 -6.74 -3.03 1.27
N ASP A 26 -6.59 -3.07 2.59
CA ASP A 26 -5.41 -3.61 3.27
C ASP A 26 -5.44 -5.14 3.42
N GLY A 27 -6.49 -5.81 2.92
CA GLY A 27 -6.68 -7.26 3.02
C GLY A 27 -7.03 -7.76 4.42
N VAL A 28 -7.14 -6.88 5.42
CA VAL A 28 -7.44 -7.24 6.81
C VAL A 28 -8.91 -6.97 7.09
N SER A 29 -9.60 -7.95 7.67
CA SER A 29 -11.04 -7.82 7.99
C SER A 29 -11.32 -6.73 9.04
N GLY A 30 -12.50 -6.12 8.97
CA GLY A 30 -13.01 -5.17 9.97
C GLY A 30 -13.20 -3.74 9.48
N GLU A 31 -13.77 -2.88 10.34
CA GLU A 31 -13.95 -1.47 10.04
C GLU A 31 -12.63 -0.71 10.26
N ARG A 32 -12.15 0.01 9.24
CA ARG A 32 -10.99 0.92 9.34
C ARG A 32 -11.38 2.37 9.59
N ILE A 33 -12.63 2.70 9.30
CA ILE A 33 -13.12 4.06 9.36
C ILE A 33 -14.54 4.10 9.91
N THR A 34 -14.73 4.89 10.95
CA THR A 34 -16.03 5.14 11.59
C THR A 34 -16.71 6.34 10.93
N PRO A 35 -18.03 6.55 11.14
CA PRO A 35 -18.74 7.71 10.58
C PRO A 35 -18.09 9.05 10.95
N THR A 36 -17.59 9.19 12.19
CA THR A 36 -16.92 10.42 12.63
C THR A 36 -15.63 10.67 11.86
N GLY A 37 -14.81 9.63 11.66
CA GLY A 37 -13.58 9.74 10.87
C GLY A 37 -13.86 10.11 9.42
N ALA A 38 -14.85 9.45 8.79
CA ALA A 38 -15.26 9.77 7.43
C ALA A 38 -15.80 11.21 7.31
N ALA A 39 -16.55 11.69 8.30
CA ALA A 39 -17.07 13.06 8.32
C ALA A 39 -15.94 14.10 8.41
N ILE A 40 -14.91 13.83 9.23
CA ILE A 40 -13.74 14.72 9.34
C ILE A 40 -12.99 14.78 8.01
N LEU A 41 -12.72 13.63 7.37
CA LEU A 41 -12.04 13.59 6.07
C LEU A 41 -12.85 14.30 4.97
N ALA A 42 -14.17 14.09 4.95
CA ALA A 42 -15.07 14.79 4.02
C ALA A 42 -15.01 16.31 4.22
N HIS A 43 -14.96 16.77 5.47
CA HIS A 43 -14.90 18.19 5.79
C HIS A 43 -13.54 18.82 5.45
N LEU A 44 -12.45 18.14 5.78
CA LEU A 44 -11.09 18.67 5.58
C LEU A 44 -10.61 18.55 4.14
N SER A 45 -11.13 17.58 3.37
CA SER A 45 -10.71 17.30 1.98
C SER A 45 -9.17 17.29 1.80
N PRO A 46 -8.44 16.46 2.57
CA PRO A 46 -6.99 16.39 2.47
C PRO A 46 -6.56 15.79 1.13
N THR A 47 -5.31 16.03 0.75
CA THR A 47 -4.65 15.21 -0.27
C THR A 47 -4.41 13.81 0.30
N PHE A 48 -4.90 12.80 -0.39
CA PHE A 48 -4.67 11.40 -0.03
C PHE A 48 -3.37 10.92 -0.68
N VAL A 49 -2.50 10.32 0.12
CA VAL A 49 -1.23 9.73 -0.31
C VAL A 49 -1.18 8.32 0.25
N GLY A 50 -0.83 7.33 -0.56
CA GLY A 50 -0.76 5.94 -0.15
C GLY A 50 -0.28 5.03 -1.27
N ASP A 51 0.25 3.89 -0.89
CA ASP A 51 0.64 2.79 -1.77
C ASP A 51 -0.52 1.80 -1.95
N GLY A 52 -0.49 1.06 -3.06
CA GLY A 52 -1.44 0.00 -3.37
C GLY A 52 -2.62 0.42 -4.24
N ARG A 53 -3.47 -0.56 -4.58
CA ARG A 53 -4.55 -0.38 -5.56
C ARG A 53 -5.68 0.48 -4.97
N VAL A 54 -5.68 1.75 -5.36
CA VAL A 54 -6.71 2.71 -4.97
C VAL A 54 -8.01 2.45 -5.73
N ARG A 55 -9.12 2.42 -4.99
CA ARG A 55 -10.46 2.29 -5.54
C ARG A 55 -11.35 3.43 -5.07
N ILE A 56 -12.27 3.86 -5.93
CA ILE A 56 -13.29 4.85 -5.61
C ILE A 56 -14.63 4.14 -5.44
N LEU A 57 -15.34 4.44 -4.36
CA LEU A 57 -16.73 4.00 -4.22
C LEU A 57 -17.59 4.75 -5.25
N SER A 58 -17.90 4.07 -6.36
CA SER A 58 -18.58 4.63 -7.53
C SER A 58 -20.09 4.53 -7.46
N GLY A 59 -20.62 3.60 -6.65
CA GLY A 59 -22.06 3.44 -6.48
C GLY A 59 -22.43 2.55 -5.32
N THR A 60 -23.65 2.75 -4.81
CA THR A 60 -24.21 1.94 -3.73
C THR A 60 -25.64 1.55 -4.07
N GLY A 61 -25.97 0.27 -3.93
CA GLY A 61 -27.32 -0.26 -4.13
C GLY A 61 -27.84 -0.92 -2.86
N THR A 62 -29.13 -0.76 -2.57
CA THR A 62 -29.79 -1.45 -1.46
C THR A 62 -31.09 -2.06 -1.95
N GLY A 63 -31.31 -3.35 -1.66
CA GLY A 63 -32.51 -4.10 -2.02
C GLY A 63 -33.11 -4.77 -0.79
N PHE A 64 -34.45 -4.80 -0.72
CA PHE A 64 -35.21 -5.43 0.36
C PHE A 64 -35.82 -6.74 -0.13
N GLY A 65 -35.58 -7.82 0.60
CA GLY A 65 -36.26 -9.09 0.38
C GLY A 65 -37.64 -9.11 1.04
N THR A 66 -38.53 -9.97 0.56
CA THR A 66 -39.91 -10.06 1.03
C THR A 66 -40.11 -11.03 2.21
N ARG A 67 -39.09 -11.84 2.54
CA ARG A 67 -39.16 -12.79 3.66
C ARG A 67 -38.85 -12.10 4.99
N GLU A 68 -39.67 -12.34 6.00
CA GLU A 68 -39.38 -11.94 7.37
C GLU A 68 -38.32 -12.87 8.00
N LEU A 69 -37.30 -12.26 8.62
CA LEU A 69 -36.23 -12.96 9.32
C LEU A 69 -36.23 -12.49 10.78
N GLU A 70 -36.29 -13.44 11.72
CA GLU A 70 -36.32 -13.11 13.14
C GLU A 70 -35.00 -12.44 13.56
N GLY A 71 -35.10 -11.23 14.14
CA GLY A 71 -33.95 -10.47 14.63
C GLY A 71 -32.99 -9.95 13.56
N ARG A 72 -33.32 -10.04 12.27
CA ARG A 72 -32.45 -9.61 11.16
C ARG A 72 -33.23 -8.90 10.06
N SER A 73 -32.64 -7.85 9.50
CA SER A 73 -33.19 -7.21 8.31
C SER A 73 -32.88 -8.04 7.06
N ASN A 74 -33.89 -8.32 6.23
CA ASN A 74 -33.71 -8.96 4.93
C ASN A 74 -33.30 -7.93 3.87
N ILE A 75 -32.05 -7.46 3.98
CA ILE A 75 -31.51 -6.40 3.14
C ILE A 75 -30.25 -6.92 2.46
N LEU A 76 -30.16 -6.74 1.14
CA LEU A 76 -28.93 -6.86 0.38
C LEU A 76 -28.38 -5.46 0.12
N ARG A 77 -27.09 -5.27 0.38
CA ARG A 77 -26.38 -4.05 0.01
C ARG A 77 -25.23 -4.39 -0.93
N VAL A 78 -25.10 -3.62 -1.99
CA VAL A 78 -24.04 -3.72 -2.99
C VAL A 78 -23.23 -2.44 -2.96
N LEU A 79 -21.91 -2.58 -2.89
CA LEU A 79 -20.95 -1.48 -3.00
C LEU A 79 -20.19 -1.70 -4.31
N GLY A 80 -20.32 -0.75 -5.23
CA GLY A 80 -19.59 -0.71 -6.49
C GLY A 80 -18.32 0.11 -6.31
N TYR A 81 -17.20 -0.49 -6.69
CA TYR A 81 -15.90 0.16 -6.68
C TYR A 81 -15.43 0.30 -8.12
N GLY A 82 -15.07 1.52 -8.52
CA GLY A 82 -14.28 1.77 -9.71
C GLY A 82 -12.81 1.87 -9.33
N ASP A 83 -11.93 1.62 -10.28
CA ASP A 83 -10.56 2.09 -10.15
C ASP A 83 -10.59 3.63 -10.22
N GLN A 84 -9.69 4.31 -9.50
CA GLN A 84 -9.47 5.72 -9.74
C GLN A 84 -8.96 5.85 -11.18
N GLU A 85 -9.55 6.74 -12.01
CA GLU A 85 -8.94 7.09 -13.29
C GLU A 85 -7.46 7.39 -13.00
N GLU A 86 -6.56 6.74 -13.75
CA GLU A 86 -5.11 6.78 -13.57
C GLU A 86 -4.71 8.10 -12.94
N SER A 87 -4.38 8.04 -11.64
CA SER A 87 -3.77 9.19 -11.04
C SER A 87 -2.50 9.48 -11.84
N ASP A 88 -2.24 10.75 -12.14
CA ASP A 88 -0.96 11.20 -12.73
C ASP A 88 0.28 10.80 -11.86
N TRP A 89 0.08 10.11 -10.74
CA TRP A 89 1.12 9.39 -10.02
C TRP A 89 1.68 8.29 -10.90
N GLN A 90 2.87 8.54 -11.45
CA GLN A 90 3.67 7.49 -12.05
C GLN A 90 4.13 6.55 -10.94
N GLU A 91 3.64 5.32 -10.96
CA GLU A 91 4.24 4.24 -10.18
C GLU A 91 5.64 3.97 -10.75
N GLU A 92 6.66 4.46 -10.06
CA GLU A 92 8.05 4.18 -10.39
C GLU A 92 8.51 2.95 -9.60
N MET A 93 8.73 1.84 -10.31
CA MET A 93 9.28 0.62 -9.72
C MET A 93 10.81 0.73 -9.63
N VAL A 94 11.34 0.80 -8.41
CA VAL A 94 12.78 0.77 -8.16
C VAL A 94 13.17 -0.63 -7.69
N GLY A 95 14.04 -1.29 -8.45
CA GLY A 95 14.64 -2.57 -8.06
C GLY A 95 15.93 -2.35 -7.25
N VAL A 96 16.21 -3.27 -6.32
CA VAL A 96 17.48 -3.33 -5.58
C VAL A 96 18.21 -4.60 -6.01
N CYS A 97 19.48 -4.46 -6.39
CA CYS A 97 20.33 -5.57 -6.82
C CYS A 97 21.56 -5.64 -5.92
N GLU A 98 21.59 -6.62 -5.01
CA GLU A 98 22.66 -6.78 -4.03
C GLU A 98 23.61 -7.92 -4.43
N CYS A 99 24.91 -7.72 -4.26
CA CYS A 99 25.90 -8.77 -4.37
C CYS A 99 27.07 -8.58 -3.38
N GLU A 100 27.70 -9.69 -3.02
CA GLU A 100 28.91 -9.73 -2.21
C GLU A 100 30.09 -10.06 -3.11
N ILE A 101 31.18 -9.29 -2.98
CA ILE A 101 32.38 -9.42 -3.79
C ILE A 101 33.59 -9.50 -2.87
N ASP A 102 34.29 -10.64 -2.93
CA ASP A 102 35.41 -11.00 -2.08
C ASP A 102 36.76 -11.04 -2.82
N ASP A 103 36.76 -11.57 -4.05
CA ASP A 103 37.97 -11.81 -4.84
C ASP A 103 38.39 -10.61 -5.73
N GLN A 104 38.15 -9.36 -5.31
CA GLN A 104 38.46 -8.17 -6.12
C GLN A 104 39.23 -7.09 -5.35
N THR A 105 40.07 -6.34 -6.06
CA THR A 105 40.81 -5.21 -5.47
C THR A 105 39.92 -3.99 -5.28
N SER A 106 40.31 -3.10 -4.36
CA SER A 106 39.59 -1.84 -4.13
C SER A 106 39.55 -0.93 -5.36
N GLU A 107 40.59 -0.99 -6.18
CA GLU A 107 40.73 -0.23 -7.41
C GLU A 107 39.79 -0.77 -8.50
N ASP A 108 39.70 -2.09 -8.65
CA ASP A 108 38.78 -2.71 -9.62
C ASP A 108 37.32 -2.44 -9.24
N LEU A 109 36.98 -2.52 -7.95
CA LEU A 109 35.66 -2.17 -7.43
C LEU A 109 35.34 -0.69 -7.68
N ALA A 110 36.30 0.22 -7.45
CA ALA A 110 36.09 1.64 -7.71
C ALA A 110 35.79 1.93 -9.19
N VAL A 111 36.47 1.24 -10.10
CA VAL A 111 36.21 1.33 -11.55
C VAL A 111 34.81 0.78 -11.88
N ALA A 112 34.46 -0.39 -11.36
CA ALA A 112 33.15 -1.01 -11.59
C ALA A 112 31.99 -0.15 -11.08
N LEU A 113 32.10 0.39 -9.86
CA LEU A 113 31.12 1.34 -9.29
C LEU A 113 30.98 2.60 -10.16
N GLY A 114 32.08 3.08 -10.73
CA GLY A 114 32.08 4.19 -11.68
C GLY A 114 31.27 3.89 -12.94
N HIS A 115 31.38 2.67 -13.47
CA HIS A 115 30.57 2.23 -14.62
C HIS A 115 29.10 2.06 -14.26
N LEU A 116 28.77 1.44 -13.11
CA LEU A 116 27.39 1.23 -12.68
C LEU A 116 26.63 2.55 -12.54
N ARG A 117 27.25 3.58 -11.94
CA ARG A 117 26.67 4.92 -11.80
C ARG A 117 26.39 5.63 -13.13
N GLN A 118 27.00 5.20 -14.23
CA GLN A 118 26.79 5.77 -15.56
C GLN A 118 25.71 5.03 -16.36
N LEU A 119 25.23 3.88 -15.88
CA LEU A 119 24.18 3.13 -16.55
C LEU A 119 22.83 3.86 -16.41
N GLU A 120 22.11 3.95 -17.52
CA GLU A 120 20.76 4.48 -17.53
C GLU A 120 19.83 3.58 -16.70
N GLY A 121 19.08 4.18 -15.77
CA GLY A 121 18.18 3.47 -14.86
C GLY A 121 18.79 3.08 -13.51
N VAL A 122 20.08 3.35 -13.28
CA VAL A 122 20.69 3.22 -11.94
C VAL A 122 20.49 4.52 -11.17
N TYR A 123 19.72 4.46 -10.08
CA TYR A 123 19.44 5.62 -9.24
C TYR A 123 20.58 5.94 -8.27
N ASP A 124 21.13 4.90 -7.63
CA ASP A 124 22.22 5.01 -6.66
C ASP A 124 23.02 3.72 -6.64
N VAL A 125 24.25 3.78 -6.14
CA VAL A 125 25.13 2.62 -5.93
C VAL A 125 25.89 2.82 -4.63
N LEU A 126 25.67 1.92 -3.68
CA LEU A 126 26.27 1.92 -2.35
C LEU A 126 27.30 0.78 -2.23
N GLN A 127 28.38 1.05 -1.51
CA GLN A 127 29.36 0.03 -1.14
C GLN A 127 29.46 -0.01 0.37
N SER A 128 29.34 -1.21 0.96
CA SER A 128 29.50 -1.41 2.39
C SER A 128 30.46 -2.57 2.67
N THR A 129 31.17 -2.51 3.79
CA THR A 129 32.07 -3.58 4.21
C THR A 129 31.28 -4.64 4.97
N VAL A 130 31.44 -5.90 4.59
CA VAL A 130 30.84 -7.05 5.25
C VAL A 130 31.98 -7.92 5.80
N TYR A 131 31.83 -8.33 7.06
CA TYR A 131 32.77 -9.22 7.74
C TYR A 131 32.06 -10.56 7.95
N GLU A 132 32.56 -11.63 7.33
CA GLU A 132 32.12 -12.98 7.63
C GLU A 132 32.81 -13.50 8.90
N GLN A 133 32.05 -14.16 9.78
CA GLN A 133 32.64 -14.95 10.87
C GLN A 133 32.95 -16.34 10.32
N GLU A 134 34.09 -16.50 9.67
CA GLU A 134 34.67 -17.81 9.40
C GLU A 134 36.05 -17.93 10.06
N ASP A 135 36.31 -19.08 10.67
CA ASP A 135 37.44 -19.34 11.56
C ASP A 135 38.80 -18.93 10.93
N ALA A 136 39.45 -17.96 11.58
CA ALA A 136 40.89 -17.66 11.46
C ALA A 136 41.45 -17.21 10.10
N HIS A 137 40.80 -16.24 9.44
CA HIS A 137 41.51 -15.15 8.74
C HIS A 137 40.53 -14.00 8.45
N ASP A 138 40.73 -12.87 9.15
CA ASP A 138 39.92 -11.65 9.09
C ASP A 138 40.34 -10.82 7.85
N ASP A 139 39.72 -11.02 6.69
CA ASP A 139 39.85 -10.13 5.54
C ASP A 139 38.50 -9.43 5.26
N PRO A 140 38.46 -8.08 5.15
CA PRO A 140 37.23 -7.34 4.87
C PRO A 140 36.82 -7.47 3.40
N TYR A 141 35.58 -7.89 3.14
CA TYR A 141 35.00 -7.90 1.81
C TYR A 141 33.95 -6.79 1.65
N SER A 142 33.58 -6.47 0.41
CA SER A 142 32.61 -5.41 0.13
C SER A 142 31.33 -5.98 -0.49
N SER A 143 30.19 -5.60 0.07
CA SER A 143 28.90 -5.74 -0.59
C SER A 143 28.58 -4.47 -1.39
N ILE A 144 28.00 -4.67 -2.56
CA ILE A 144 27.44 -3.61 -3.39
C ILE A 144 25.92 -3.72 -3.29
N VAL A 145 25.27 -2.61 -2.96
CA VAL A 145 23.80 -2.45 -2.87
C VAL A 145 23.35 -1.42 -3.91
#